data_AF-A0A9P4JXZ5-F1
#
_entry.id   AF-A0A9P4JXZ5-F1
#
_cell.length_a   1.000
_cell.length_b   1.000
_cell.length_c   1.000
_cell.angle_alpha   90.00
_cell.angle_beta   90.00
_cell.angle_gamma   90.00
#
_symmetry.space_group_name_H-M   'P 1'
#
loop_
_entity.id
_entity.type
_entity.pdbx_description
1 polymer ?
#
loop_
_entity_poly.entity_id
_entity_poly.type
_entity_poly.pdbx_seq_one_letter_code
_entity_poly.pdbx_strand_id
1 'polypeptide(L)'
;MAHVLFTALLGAQFLFTLAAAQSDCPDIPDTGVEIGQPVPIVPGDIPPGCSDFEILVTRGTSEPSFRKFGVIVGDPVVSNVSKILPGARGYPVQVRSASIMHRAADQIPTSIFPNIKSVVMFGDPNLRLDRLGDQFPDPLRAKLLQNCAGGDPVSSHTSGSI
;
A
#
# COMPACT_ATOMS: atom_id res chain seq x y z
N MET A 1 54.00 27.84 -19.44
CA MET A 1 52.95 27.83 -20.48
C MET A 1 52.54 26.37 -20.63
N ALA A 2 51.49 25.95 -19.94
CA ALA A 2 50.15 25.74 -20.52
C ALA A 2 50.17 24.58 -21.55
N HIS A 3 49.30 23.58 -21.57
CA HIS A 3 48.11 23.21 -20.82
C HIS A 3 47.65 21.88 -21.50
N VAL A 4 46.97 21.01 -20.76
CA VAL A 4 45.96 20.05 -21.28
C VAL A 4 46.48 18.84 -22.08
N LEU A 5 46.31 17.64 -21.51
CA LEU A 5 45.59 16.49 -22.12
C LEU A 5 45.87 15.23 -21.29
N PHE A 6 45.17 15.02 -20.18
CA PHE A 6 45.02 13.67 -19.60
C PHE A 6 43.91 13.69 -18.54
N THR A 7 42.65 13.69 -18.96
CA THR A 7 41.51 13.44 -18.06
C THR A 7 40.26 13.17 -18.88
N ALA A 8 40.15 11.95 -19.42
CA ALA A 8 38.93 11.46 -20.03
C ALA A 8 38.87 9.93 -19.93
N LEU A 9 38.74 9.40 -18.70
CA LEU A 9 38.40 8.00 -18.46
C LEU A 9 37.91 7.80 -17.00
N LEU A 10 36.96 8.63 -16.56
CA LEU A 10 36.14 8.37 -15.37
C LEU A 10 34.70 8.74 -15.70
N GLY A 11 34.00 7.86 -16.39
CA GLY A 11 32.65 8.12 -16.86
C GLY A 11 31.84 6.84 -17.06
N ALA A 12 31.82 5.95 -16.05
CA ALA A 12 30.89 4.83 -15.99
C ALA A 12 30.79 4.28 -14.56
N GLN A 13 30.37 5.10 -13.60
CA GLN A 13 29.83 4.58 -12.34
C GLN A 13 28.31 4.52 -12.48
N PHE A 14 27.86 3.40 -13.04
CA PHE A 14 26.50 2.91 -12.87
C PHE A 14 26.27 2.70 -11.37
N LEU A 15 25.66 3.69 -10.71
CA LEU A 15 25.07 3.52 -9.39
C LEU A 15 23.76 2.74 -9.57
N PHE A 16 23.88 1.41 -9.65
CA PHE A 16 22.79 0.52 -9.30
C PHE A 16 22.62 0.59 -7.78
N THR A 17 21.80 1.51 -7.30
CA THR A 17 21.28 1.46 -5.93
C THR A 17 20.29 0.29 -5.89
N LEU A 18 20.79 -0.90 -5.51
CA LEU A 18 19.95 -2.00 -5.09
C LEU A 18 19.10 -1.50 -3.92
N ALA A 19 17.78 -1.49 -4.10
CA ALA A 19 16.85 -1.48 -2.99
C ALA A 19 17.06 -2.79 -2.21
N ALA A 20 17.90 -2.76 -1.18
CA ALA A 20 18.05 -3.89 -0.27
C ALA A 20 16.76 -4.02 0.54
N ALA A 21 16.14 -5.20 0.51
CA ALA A 21 15.17 -5.59 1.52
C ALA A 21 15.89 -5.53 2.89
N GLN A 22 15.31 -4.86 3.89
CA GLN A 22 15.82 -4.89 5.25
C GLN A 22 15.80 -6.34 5.75
N SER A 23 16.98 -6.94 5.94
CA SER A 23 17.12 -8.28 6.51
C SER A 23 16.83 -8.31 8.01
N ASP A 24 17.02 -7.17 8.69
CA ASP A 24 16.83 -7.03 10.12
C ASP A 24 15.75 -5.99 10.40
N CYS A 25 14.61 -6.47 10.90
CA CYS A 25 13.59 -5.62 11.50
C CYS A 25 14.04 -5.33 12.95
N PRO A 26 14.06 -4.06 13.41
CA PRO A 26 14.36 -3.77 14.80
C PRO A 26 13.38 -4.48 15.73
N ASP A 27 13.86 -4.92 16.89
CA ASP A 27 13.04 -5.61 17.89
C ASP A 27 11.85 -4.73 18.28
N ILE A 28 10.66 -5.31 18.25
CA ILE A 28 9.42 -4.63 18.62
C ILE A 28 9.50 -4.39 20.14
N PRO A 29 9.33 -3.14 20.62
CA PRO A 29 9.31 -2.87 22.05
C PRO A 29 8.18 -3.67 22.70
N ASP A 30 8.44 -4.24 23.88
CA ASP A 30 7.44 -5.00 24.62
C ASP A 30 6.32 -4.06 25.07
N THR A 31 5.22 -4.10 24.33
CA THR A 31 4.04 -3.25 24.52
C THR A 31 2.87 -4.04 25.11
N GLY A 32 3.07 -5.32 25.43
CA GLY A 32 1.99 -6.23 25.82
C GLY A 32 0.98 -6.53 24.70
N VAL A 33 1.27 -6.11 23.47
CA VAL A 33 0.44 -6.37 22.28
C VAL A 33 1.02 -7.57 21.54
N GLU A 34 0.28 -8.69 21.53
CA GLU A 34 0.64 -9.85 20.73
C GLU A 34 0.27 -9.59 19.26
N ILE A 35 1.29 -9.44 18.40
CA ILE A 35 1.07 -9.34 16.96
C ILE A 35 0.60 -10.70 16.45
N GLY A 36 -0.61 -10.73 15.88
CA GLY A 36 -1.17 -11.95 15.32
C GLY A 36 -0.31 -12.59 14.21
N GLN A 37 -0.60 -13.85 13.91
CA GLN A 37 0.15 -14.65 12.94
C GLN A 37 0.27 -13.94 11.57
N PRO A 38 1.45 -13.97 10.93
CA PRO A 38 1.63 -13.50 9.55
C PRO A 38 0.60 -14.12 8.62
N VAL A 39 0.19 -13.35 7.61
CA VAL A 39 -0.72 -13.84 6.58
C VAL A 39 0.04 -14.83 5.70
N PRO A 40 -0.33 -16.12 5.64
CA PRO A 40 0.30 -17.02 4.69
C PRO A 40 -0.13 -16.65 3.27
N ILE A 41 0.82 -16.73 2.33
CA ILE A 41 0.53 -16.73 0.90
C ILE A 41 -0.24 -18.01 0.59
N VAL A 42 -1.49 -17.89 0.17
CA VAL A 42 -2.28 -19.01 -0.33
C VAL A 42 -2.35 -18.86 -1.85
N PRO A 43 -1.54 -19.60 -2.65
CA PRO A 43 -1.54 -19.44 -4.10
C PRO A 43 -2.91 -19.68 -4.73
N GLY A 44 -3.74 -20.55 -4.14
CA GLY A 44 -5.11 -20.80 -4.58
C GLY A 44 -6.05 -19.59 -4.49
N ASP A 45 -5.68 -18.59 -3.69
CA ASP A 45 -6.44 -17.34 -3.57
C ASP A 45 -6.07 -16.30 -4.64
N ILE A 46 -5.04 -16.55 -5.44
CA ILE A 46 -4.67 -15.67 -6.54
C ILE A 46 -5.56 -16.01 -7.75
N PRO A 47 -6.46 -15.10 -8.19
CA PRO A 47 -7.35 -15.41 -9.30
C PRO A 47 -6.55 -15.57 -10.61
N PRO A 48 -6.74 -16.68 -11.36
CA PRO A 48 -6.08 -16.86 -12.66
C PRO A 48 -6.73 -16.03 -13.76
N GLY A 49 -6.01 -15.80 -14.86
CA GLY A 49 -6.52 -15.12 -16.06
C GLY A 49 -6.64 -13.60 -15.94
N CYS A 50 -7.33 -12.95 -16.86
CA CYS A 50 -7.59 -11.50 -16.87
C CYS A 50 -8.97 -11.15 -16.29
N SER A 51 -9.13 -9.93 -15.80
CA SER A 51 -10.41 -9.31 -15.42
C SER A 51 -10.47 -7.89 -15.93
N ASP A 52 -11.68 -7.38 -16.09
CA ASP A 52 -11.90 -5.97 -16.43
C ASP A 52 -11.40 -5.05 -15.29
N PHE A 53 -11.57 -5.48 -14.03
CA PHE A 53 -11.11 -4.74 -12.85
C PHE A 53 -10.58 -5.65 -11.75
N GLU A 54 -9.45 -5.26 -11.17
CA GLU A 54 -8.86 -5.91 -10.00
C GLU A 54 -8.93 -4.98 -8.79
N ILE A 55 -9.39 -5.53 -7.66
CA ILE A 55 -9.43 -4.85 -6.37
C ILE A 55 -8.30 -5.44 -5.53
N LEU A 56 -7.19 -4.71 -5.43
CA LEU A 56 -6.09 -5.09 -4.54
C LEU A 56 -6.50 -4.75 -3.09
N VAL A 57 -6.59 -5.76 -2.23
CA VAL A 57 -7.04 -5.58 -0.84
C VAL A 57 -5.91 -5.88 0.13
N THR A 58 -5.53 -4.87 0.91
CA THR A 58 -4.71 -5.02 2.12
C THR A 58 -5.64 -4.97 3.33
N ARG A 59 -5.52 -5.95 4.23
CA ARG A 59 -6.42 -6.05 5.38
C ARG A 59 -5.88 -5.36 6.63
N GLY A 60 -6.76 -5.16 7.60
CA GLY A 60 -6.40 -4.66 8.92
C GLY A 60 -5.46 -5.60 9.68
N THR A 61 -4.69 -5.03 10.60
CA THR A 61 -3.84 -5.78 11.53
C THR A 61 -4.68 -6.76 12.33
N SER A 62 -4.17 -7.98 12.53
CA SER A 62 -4.83 -9.06 13.29
C SER A 62 -6.17 -9.57 12.73
N GLU A 63 -6.60 -9.11 11.54
CA GLU A 63 -7.73 -9.75 10.88
C GLU A 63 -7.37 -11.21 10.50
N PRO A 64 -8.25 -12.17 10.78
CA PRO A 64 -8.01 -13.56 10.49
C PRO A 64 -7.98 -13.82 8.99
N SER A 65 -7.32 -14.91 8.59
CA SER A 65 -7.28 -15.34 7.18
C SER A 65 -8.49 -16.21 6.77
N PHE A 66 -9.43 -16.49 7.69
CA PHE A 66 -10.73 -17.03 7.27
C PHE A 66 -11.52 -15.86 6.68
N ARG A 67 -12.07 -16.04 5.47
CA ARG A 67 -12.43 -14.97 4.52
C ARG A 67 -11.21 -14.39 3.80
N LYS A 68 -11.35 -14.29 2.48
CA LYS A 68 -10.22 -14.10 1.55
C LYS A 68 -9.61 -12.70 1.67
N PHE A 69 -10.42 -11.67 1.93
CA PHE A 69 -9.98 -10.27 1.87
C PHE A 69 -9.94 -9.58 3.24
N GLY A 70 -10.21 -10.30 4.33
CA GLY A 70 -10.48 -9.73 5.65
C GLY A 70 -11.98 -9.69 5.94
N VAL A 71 -12.33 -9.87 7.21
CA VAL A 71 -13.72 -10.05 7.67
C VAL A 71 -14.45 -8.73 7.87
N ILE A 72 -13.73 -7.63 8.12
CA ILE A 72 -14.36 -6.35 8.48
C ILE A 72 -14.64 -5.48 7.25
N VAL A 73 -13.61 -5.18 6.44
CA VAL A 73 -13.73 -4.25 5.31
C VAL A 73 -13.59 -4.94 3.96
N GLY A 74 -12.58 -5.80 3.81
CA GLY A 74 -12.21 -6.37 2.52
C GLY A 74 -13.34 -7.17 1.86
N ASP A 75 -13.88 -8.17 2.54
CA ASP A 75 -14.97 -9.00 1.99
C ASP A 75 -16.23 -8.18 1.67
N PRO A 76 -16.73 -7.30 2.56
CA PRO A 76 -17.86 -6.43 2.23
C PRO A 76 -17.62 -5.51 1.02
N VAL A 77 -16.42 -4.93 0.89
CA VAL A 77 -16.07 -4.07 -0.26
C VAL A 77 -16.03 -4.89 -1.56
N VAL A 78 -15.29 -6.00 -1.59
CA VAL A 78 -15.16 -6.82 -2.81
C VAL A 78 -16.53 -7.37 -3.21
N SER A 79 -17.30 -7.92 -2.26
CA SER A 79 -18.61 -8.50 -2.57
C SER A 79 -19.62 -7.47 -3.08
N ASN A 80 -19.59 -6.23 -2.60
CA ASN A 80 -20.48 -5.18 -3.10
C ASN A 80 -20.01 -4.61 -4.44
N VAL A 81 -18.70 -4.39 -4.63
CA VAL A 81 -18.17 -3.93 -5.93
C VAL A 81 -18.44 -4.96 -7.02
N SER A 82 -18.24 -6.26 -6.76
CA SER A 82 -18.52 -7.31 -7.75
C SER A 82 -20.01 -7.43 -8.14
N LYS A 83 -20.95 -6.93 -7.33
CA LYS A 83 -22.38 -6.83 -7.71
C LYS A 83 -22.64 -5.67 -8.67
N ILE A 84 -21.90 -4.56 -8.52
CA ILE A 84 -22.12 -3.32 -9.28
C ILE A 84 -21.29 -3.31 -10.55
N LEU A 85 -20.10 -3.91 -10.51
CA LEU A 85 -19.14 -3.98 -11.60
C LEU A 85 -18.90 -5.44 -11.97
N PRO A 86 -19.74 -6.00 -12.86
CA PRO A 86 -19.52 -7.35 -13.39
C PRO A 86 -18.11 -7.45 -13.99
N GLY A 87 -17.41 -8.56 -13.72
CA GLY A 87 -16.02 -8.75 -14.13
C GLY A 87 -14.99 -8.23 -13.12
N ALA A 88 -15.39 -7.51 -12.07
CA ALA A 88 -14.48 -7.13 -10.98
C ALA A 88 -14.15 -8.32 -10.08
N ARG A 89 -12.85 -8.49 -9.77
CA ARG A 89 -12.34 -9.53 -8.85
C ARG A 89 -11.41 -8.95 -7.80
N GLY A 90 -11.48 -9.51 -6.59
CA GLY A 90 -10.55 -9.17 -5.52
C GLY A 90 -9.25 -9.96 -5.59
N TYR A 91 -8.15 -9.30 -5.24
CA TYR A 91 -6.83 -9.88 -5.06
C TYR A 91 -6.36 -9.62 -3.61
N PRO A 92 -6.16 -10.66 -2.78
CA PRO A 92 -5.70 -10.47 -1.42
C PRO A 92 -4.20 -10.21 -1.40
N VAL A 93 -3.81 -9.05 -0.90
CA VAL A 93 -2.40 -8.69 -0.72
C VAL A 93 -1.96 -9.19 0.66
N GLN A 94 -0.83 -9.89 0.72
CA GLN A 94 -0.38 -10.63 1.91
C GLN A 94 0.30 -9.77 2.97
N VAL A 95 0.24 -8.45 2.83
CA VAL A 95 0.78 -7.47 3.77
C VAL A 95 -0.34 -6.87 4.61
N ARG A 96 -0.01 -6.54 5.86
CA ARG A 96 -0.93 -5.96 6.83
C ARG A 96 -0.79 -4.45 6.86
N SER A 97 -1.89 -3.77 7.19
CA SER A 97 -2.00 -2.33 7.41
C SER A 97 -2.22 -1.48 6.16
N ALA A 98 -3.06 -0.45 6.31
CA ALA A 98 -3.27 0.61 5.35
C ALA A 98 -1.97 1.35 4.98
N SER A 99 -1.03 1.48 5.93
CA SER A 99 0.25 2.18 5.70
C SER A 99 1.11 1.57 4.58
N ILE A 100 0.94 0.28 4.28
CA ILE A 100 1.70 -0.37 3.19
C ILE A 100 1.30 0.16 1.81
N MET A 101 0.07 0.64 1.65
CA MET A 101 -0.41 1.19 0.39
C MET A 101 0.33 2.47 0.02
N HIS A 102 0.74 3.27 1.01
CA HIS A 102 1.58 4.45 0.78
C HIS A 102 2.97 4.05 0.27
N ARG A 103 3.63 3.11 0.95
CA ARG A 103 4.94 2.60 0.51
C ARG A 103 4.88 1.97 -0.88
N ALA A 104 3.82 1.24 -1.17
CA ALA A 104 3.60 0.66 -2.49
C ALA A 104 3.40 1.75 -3.54
N ALA A 105 2.62 2.80 -3.23
CA ALA A 105 2.37 3.90 -4.15
C ALA A 105 3.64 4.65 -4.56
N ASP A 106 4.61 4.80 -3.64
CA ASP A 106 5.92 5.40 -3.93
C ASP A 106 6.77 4.57 -4.90
N GLN A 107 6.49 3.26 -5.01
CA GLN A 107 7.24 2.32 -5.84
C GLN A 107 6.54 1.97 -7.16
N ILE A 108 5.26 2.32 -7.32
CA ILE A 108 4.52 2.03 -8.54
C ILE A 108 5.01 2.97 -9.66
N PRO A 109 5.40 2.44 -10.83
CA PRO A 109 5.76 3.28 -11.98
C PRO A 109 4.60 4.20 -12.38
N THR A 110 4.89 5.46 -12.65
CA THR A 110 3.86 6.46 -12.99
C THR A 110 3.04 6.10 -14.24
N SER A 111 3.60 5.27 -15.13
CA SER A 111 2.89 4.70 -16.29
C SER A 111 1.69 3.82 -15.91
N ILE A 112 1.65 3.29 -14.68
CA ILE A 112 0.56 2.48 -14.15
C ILE A 112 -0.57 3.36 -13.57
N PHE A 113 -0.29 4.61 -13.20
CA PHE A 113 -1.28 5.47 -12.55
C PHE A 113 -2.58 5.68 -13.34
N PRO A 114 -2.59 5.76 -14.69
CA PRO A 114 -3.82 5.80 -15.47
C PRO A 114 -4.72 4.56 -15.30
N ASN A 115 -4.15 3.41 -14.94
CA ASN A 115 -4.85 2.15 -14.74
C ASN A 115 -5.47 2.04 -13.33
N ILE A 116 -4.93 2.76 -12.35
CA ILE A 116 -5.51 2.85 -11.02
C ILE A 116 -6.71 3.80 -11.08
N LYS A 117 -7.92 3.30 -10.81
CA LYS A 117 -9.15 4.11 -10.90
C LYS A 117 -9.55 4.75 -9.58
N SER A 118 -9.21 4.11 -8.47
CA SER A 118 -9.53 4.58 -7.12
C SER A 118 -8.52 4.04 -6.12
N VAL A 119 -8.26 4.82 -5.07
CA VAL A 119 -7.55 4.37 -3.86
C VAL A 119 -8.52 4.61 -2.70
N VAL A 120 -8.89 3.58 -1.96
CA VAL A 120 -9.82 3.70 -0.84
C VAL A 120 -9.13 3.20 0.43
N MET A 121 -9.05 4.08 1.41
CA MET A 121 -8.31 3.85 2.64
C MET A 121 -9.27 3.90 3.82
N PHE A 122 -9.15 2.96 4.76
CA PHE A 122 -9.96 2.87 5.96
C PHE A 122 -9.03 2.90 7.18
N GLY A 123 -9.28 3.82 8.12
CA GLY A 123 -8.47 3.91 9.34
C GLY A 123 -6.98 4.12 9.06
N ASP A 124 -6.65 4.94 8.06
CA ASP A 124 -5.27 5.16 7.61
C ASP A 124 -4.41 5.84 8.68
N PRO A 125 -3.41 5.16 9.27
CA PRO A 125 -2.53 5.76 10.28
C PRO A 125 -1.65 6.87 9.72
N ASN A 126 -1.40 6.85 8.41
CA ASN A 126 -0.65 7.90 7.74
C ASN A 126 -1.53 9.12 7.46
N LEU A 127 -2.85 9.02 7.65
CA LEU A 127 -3.70 10.20 7.62
C LEU A 127 -3.23 11.11 8.75
N ARG A 128 -3.22 10.66 10.02
CA ARG A 128 -2.91 11.38 11.27
C ARG A 128 -1.58 12.14 11.32
N LEU A 129 -0.62 11.84 10.45
CA LEU A 129 0.75 12.26 10.68
C LEU A 129 1.10 13.67 10.18
N ASP A 130 0.37 14.33 9.26
CA ASP A 130 0.58 15.69 8.67
C ASP A 130 2.03 16.23 8.56
N ARG A 131 3.06 15.38 8.74
CA ARG A 131 4.47 15.71 8.92
C ARG A 131 5.43 14.55 8.63
N LEU A 132 4.97 13.32 8.40
CA LEU A 132 5.88 12.17 8.23
C LEU A 132 5.40 11.23 7.11
N GLY A 133 5.39 11.75 5.87
CA GLY A 133 5.24 10.96 4.65
C GLY A 133 3.96 11.20 3.85
N ASP A 134 3.38 12.39 4.01
CA ASP A 134 2.03 12.69 3.60
C ASP A 134 1.83 12.62 2.08
N GLN A 135 0.79 11.87 1.74
CA GLN A 135 0.07 11.84 0.48
C GLN A 135 0.67 10.93 -0.59
N PHE A 136 -0.17 9.96 -0.97
CA PHE A 136 -0.11 9.32 -2.27
C PHE A 136 0.32 10.33 -3.36
N PRO A 137 1.17 9.90 -4.32
CA PRO A 137 1.55 10.74 -5.46
C PRO A 137 0.34 11.47 -6.06
N ASP A 138 0.51 12.72 -6.49
CA ASP A 138 -0.59 13.60 -6.93
C ASP A 138 -1.64 12.92 -7.83
N PRO A 139 -1.26 12.10 -8.84
CA PRO A 139 -2.25 11.44 -9.69
C PRO A 139 -3.10 10.38 -8.98
N LEU A 140 -2.59 9.81 -7.88
CA LEU A 140 -3.31 8.86 -7.03
C LEU A 140 -4.11 9.57 -5.94
N ARG A 141 -3.60 10.69 -5.41
CA ARG A 141 -4.34 11.54 -4.46
C ARG A 141 -5.64 12.08 -5.07
N ALA A 142 -5.64 12.41 -6.36
CA ALA A 142 -6.87 12.80 -7.08
C ALA A 142 -7.94 11.69 -7.15
N LYS A 143 -7.59 10.45 -6.78
CA LYS A 143 -8.44 9.25 -6.81
C LYS A 143 -8.63 8.65 -5.42
N LEU A 144 -8.16 9.35 -4.39
CA LEU A 144 -8.11 8.89 -3.02
C LEU A 144 -9.41 9.21 -2.28
N LEU A 145 -10.00 8.19 -1.66
CA LEU A 145 -11.04 8.33 -0.65
C LEU A 145 -10.49 7.87 0.70
N GLN A 146 -10.37 8.81 1.64
CA GLN A 146 -10.01 8.53 3.03
C GLN A 146 -11.29 8.36 3.86
N ASN A 147 -11.50 7.16 4.41
CA ASN A 147 -12.61 6.87 5.31
C ASN A 147 -12.10 6.75 6.76
N CYS A 148 -12.20 7.86 7.48
CA CYS A 148 -11.84 7.97 8.89
C CYS A 148 -13.11 8.05 9.72
N ALA A 149 -13.30 7.13 10.67
CA ALA A 149 -14.42 7.23 11.60
C ALA A 149 -14.19 8.40 12.57
N GLY A 150 -15.27 9.10 12.93
CA GLY A 150 -15.19 10.18 13.92
C GLY A 150 -14.63 9.68 15.24
N GLY A 151 -13.53 10.30 15.71
CA GLY A 151 -12.86 9.91 16.95
C GLY A 151 -11.91 8.71 16.83
N ASP A 152 -11.68 8.17 15.63
CA ASP A 152 -10.68 7.11 15.43
C ASP A 152 -9.27 7.64 15.77
N PRO A 153 -8.62 7.17 16.84
CA PRO A 153 -7.31 7.68 17.24
C PRO A 153 -6.21 7.32 16.24
N VAL A 154 -6.42 6.33 15.37
CA VAL A 154 -5.45 5.90 14.36
C VAL A 154 -5.40 6.89 13.20
N SER A 155 -6.56 7.31 12.70
CA SER A 155 -6.68 8.11 11.48
C SER A 155 -7.16 9.55 11.68
N SER A 156 -7.51 9.95 12.92
CA SER A 156 -7.98 11.31 13.20
C SER A 156 -6.90 12.38 13.08
N HIS A 157 -7.20 13.36 12.23
CA HIS A 157 -6.83 14.76 12.41
C HIS A 157 -7.99 15.51 13.06
N THR A 158 -7.70 16.63 13.72
CA THR A 158 -8.69 17.66 14.10
C THR A 158 -9.28 18.39 12.88
N SER A 159 -9.76 17.63 11.90
CA SER A 159 -10.48 18.13 10.73
C SER A 159 -11.44 17.03 10.28
N GLY A 160 -12.71 17.21 10.62
CA GLY A 160 -13.76 16.25 10.35
C GLY A 160 -13.95 15.94 8.86
N SER A 161 -14.30 14.69 8.59
CA SER A 161 -14.95 14.28 7.34
C SER A 161 -15.72 12.99 7.60
N ILE A 162 -16.89 13.11 8.24
CA ILE A 162 -18.22 12.94 7.63
C ILE A 162 -19.12 14.02 8.24
#